data_AF-A0A350M926-F1
#
_entry.id   AF-A0A350M926-F1
#
_cell.length_a   1.000
_cell.length_b   1.000
_cell.length_c   1.000
_cell.angle_alpha   90.00
_cell.angle_beta   90.00
_cell.angle_gamma   90.00
#
_symmetry.space_group_name_H-M   'P 1'
#
loop_
_entity.id
_entity.type
_entity.pdbx_description
1 polymer ?
#
loop_
_entity_poly.entity_id
_entity_poly.type
_entity_poly.pdbx_seq_one_letter_code
_entity_poly.pdbx_strand_id
1 'polypeptide(L)'
;KDGMDMALLGLDFKNNKLEYAGANNGVYIIRNGELIETKGNRFAIGSFIRGEKRKFDNHTFDLQKGDLIYVFSDGYPDQFGGESGKKYKYKPFKEFLLSIHEKSMSEQHKLLEQDFINWLGDYSQIDDVLVIGVRV
;
A
#
# COMPACT_ATOMS: atom_id res chain seq x y z
N LYS A 1 -10.97 22.33 -4.60
CA LYS A 1 -9.70 22.34 -5.37
C LYS A 1 -9.08 21.03 -4.99
N ASP A 2 -9.26 20.05 -5.85
CA ASP A 2 -9.24 18.66 -5.40
C ASP A 2 -7.85 18.10 -5.71
N GLY A 3 -7.17 17.63 -4.67
CA GLY A 3 -5.87 16.99 -4.80
C GLY A 3 -6.03 15.51 -5.14
N MET A 4 -4.92 14.85 -5.45
CA MET A 4 -4.88 13.42 -5.69
C MET A 4 -3.75 12.77 -4.89
N ASP A 5 -4.05 11.62 -4.31
CA ASP A 5 -3.07 10.75 -3.67
C ASP A 5 -2.59 9.71 -4.67
N MET A 6 -1.31 9.37 -4.61
CA MET A 6 -0.66 8.53 -5.61
C MET A 6 0.56 7.83 -5.03
N ALA A 7 0.78 6.58 -5.43
CA ALA A 7 2.06 5.91 -5.31
C ALA A 7 2.50 5.52 -6.72
N LEU A 8 3.68 5.97 -7.14
CA LEU A 8 4.25 5.67 -8.44
C LEU A 8 5.48 4.79 -8.24
N LEU A 9 5.55 3.69 -9.00
CA LEU A 9 6.64 2.72 -8.94
C LEU A 9 7.25 2.52 -10.34
N GLY A 10 8.57 2.57 -10.41
CA GLY A 10 9.35 2.16 -11.58
C GLY A 10 10.14 0.90 -11.23
N LEU A 11 9.81 -0.22 -11.88
CA LEU A 11 10.54 -1.49 -11.72
C LEU A 11 11.51 -1.70 -12.87
N ASP A 12 12.80 -1.63 -12.57
CA ASP A 12 13.87 -1.97 -13.49
C ASP A 12 14.31 -3.42 -13.26
N PHE A 13 13.74 -4.34 -14.05
CA PHE A 13 14.06 -5.77 -13.99
C PHE A 13 15.45 -6.11 -14.51
N LYS A 14 16.10 -5.21 -15.26
CA LYS A 14 17.46 -5.45 -15.78
C LYS A 14 18.50 -5.18 -14.71
N ASN A 15 18.31 -4.10 -13.94
CA ASN A 15 19.24 -3.69 -12.88
C ASN A 15 18.76 -4.10 -11.48
N ASN A 16 17.59 -4.76 -11.36
CA ASN A 16 16.93 -5.13 -10.11
C ASN A 16 16.76 -3.92 -9.18
N LYS A 17 16.14 -2.86 -9.67
CA LYS A 17 15.87 -1.66 -8.89
C LYS A 17 14.41 -1.30 -8.87
N LEU A 18 13.95 -0.81 -7.73
CA LEU A 18 12.68 -0.14 -7.57
C LEU A 18 12.93 1.34 -7.35
N GLU A 19 12.28 2.17 -8.15
CA GLU A 19 12.10 3.59 -7.88
C GLU A 19 10.68 3.84 -7.38
N TYR A 20 10.54 4.70 -6.38
CA TYR A 20 9.26 5.01 -5.78
C TYR A 20 9.18 6.49 -5.40
N ALA A 21 8.05 7.11 -5.75
CA ALA A 21 7.64 8.42 -5.25
C ALA A 21 6.15 8.38 -4.89
N GLY A 22 5.76 9.04 -3.80
CA GLY A 22 4.38 8.98 -3.32
C GLY A 22 3.85 10.30 -2.75
N ALA A 23 2.58 10.56 -3.03
CA ALA A 23 1.74 11.58 -2.42
C ALA A 23 0.75 10.87 -1.48
N ASN A 24 0.93 11.03 -0.17
CA ASN A 24 0.21 10.40 0.94
C ASN A 24 0.27 8.86 1.03
N ASN A 25 0.24 8.15 -0.10
CA ASN A 25 0.33 6.69 -0.15
C ASN A 25 1.78 6.24 -0.10
N GLY A 26 2.05 5.16 0.66
CA GLY A 26 3.36 4.56 0.87
C GLY A 26 3.63 3.34 -0.01
N VAL A 27 4.85 2.80 0.08
CA VAL A 27 5.21 1.47 -0.44
C VAL A 27 5.70 0.58 0.69
N TYR A 28 5.24 -0.67 0.71
CA TYR A 28 5.70 -1.71 1.63
C TYR A 28 6.53 -2.72 0.86
N ILE A 29 7.69 -3.07 1.41
CA ILE A 29 8.55 -4.13 0.90
C ILE A 29 8.65 -5.18 2.01
N ILE A 30 8.27 -6.42 1.71
CA ILE A 30 8.50 -7.56 2.61
C ILE A 30 9.70 -8.33 2.09
N ARG A 31 10.73 -8.44 2.94
CA ARG A 31 11.99 -9.12 2.67
C ARG A 31 12.39 -9.94 3.88
N ASN A 32 12.68 -11.23 3.69
CA ASN A 32 13.08 -12.14 4.77
C ASN A 32 12.12 -12.14 5.98
N GLY A 33 10.81 -12.02 5.74
CA GLY A 33 9.80 -11.96 6.79
C GLY A 33 9.72 -10.62 7.53
N GLU A 34 10.46 -9.60 7.12
CA GLU A 34 10.41 -8.25 7.69
C GLU A 34 9.73 -7.28 6.74
N LEU A 35 8.87 -6.41 7.28
CA LEU A 35 8.18 -5.36 6.53
C LEU A 35 8.94 -4.03 6.66
N ILE A 36 9.38 -3.52 5.51
CA ILE A 36 10.02 -2.22 5.34
C ILE A 36 8.98 -1.27 4.76
N GLU A 37 8.63 -0.22 5.50
CA GLU A 37 7.69 0.81 5.06
C GLU A 37 8.43 2.08 4.65
N THR A 38 8.18 2.57 3.44
CA THR A 38 8.55 3.93 3.04
C THR A 38 7.29 4.75 2.82
N LYS A 39 7.16 5.83 3.58
CA LYS A 39 5.99 6.73 3.52
C LYS A 39 6.12 7.69 2.34
N GLY A 40 5.01 7.97 1.68
CA GLY A 40 4.93 9.07 0.73
C GLY A 40 5.04 10.44 1.43
N ASN A 41 5.26 11.47 0.63
CA ASN A 41 5.20 12.84 1.09
C ASN A 41 3.77 13.16 1.60
N ARG A 42 3.66 13.83 2.75
CA ARG A 42 2.38 14.14 3.41
C ARG A 42 1.66 15.33 2.78
N PHE A 43 1.46 15.27 1.48
CA PHE A 43 0.68 16.22 0.71
C PHE A 43 0.27 15.64 -0.64
N ALA A 44 -0.96 15.95 -1.04
CA ALA A 44 -1.52 15.50 -2.31
C ALA A 44 -0.89 16.22 -3.51
N ILE A 45 -0.97 15.58 -4.68
CA ILE A 45 -0.72 16.24 -5.97
C ILE A 45 -1.71 17.39 -6.13
N GLY A 46 -1.23 18.53 -6.63
CA GLY A 46 -2.05 19.75 -6.76
C GLY A 46 -2.20 20.56 -5.47
N SER A 47 -1.57 20.15 -4.36
CA SER A 47 -1.44 20.99 -3.18
C SER A 47 -0.37 22.07 -3.40
N PHE A 48 -0.79 23.34 -3.37
CA PHE A 48 0.10 24.50 -3.50
C PHE A 48 0.12 25.24 -2.17
N ILE A 49 1.30 25.48 -1.61
CA ILE A 49 1.47 26.42 -0.50
C ILE A 49 2.01 27.72 -1.07
N ARG A 50 1.26 28.81 -0.91
CA ARG A 50 1.69 30.17 -1.32
C ARG A 50 2.13 30.28 -2.79
N GLY A 51 1.58 29.43 -3.67
CA GLY A 51 1.90 29.42 -5.11
C GLY A 51 3.13 28.61 -5.51
N GLU A 52 3.83 27.99 -4.55
CA GLU A 52 5.00 27.15 -4.85
C GLU A 52 4.60 25.68 -5.06
N LYS A 53 5.21 25.06 -6.08
CA LYS A 53 5.12 23.62 -6.30
C LYS A 53 5.96 22.89 -5.26
N ARG A 54 5.35 21.95 -4.54
CA ARG A 54 6.09 21.03 -3.68
C ARG A 54 6.82 19.99 -4.52
N LYS A 55 8.03 19.61 -4.10
CA LYS A 55 8.81 18.52 -4.71
C LYS A 55 8.49 17.22 -3.99
N PHE A 56 8.30 16.15 -4.74
CA PHE A 56 8.18 14.80 -4.21
C PHE A 56 9.56 14.17 -4.13
N ASP A 57 9.79 13.40 -3.07
CA ASP A 57 11.03 12.66 -2.87
C ASP A 57 10.98 11.37 -3.68
N ASN A 58 12.07 11.07 -4.40
CA ASN A 58 12.25 9.79 -5.08
C ASN A 58 13.13 8.89 -4.21
N HIS A 59 12.69 7.67 -3.98
CA HIS A 59 13.41 6.65 -3.25
C HIS A 59 13.83 5.54 -4.21
N THR A 60 15.04 5.04 -4.05
CA THR A 60 15.55 3.92 -4.84
C THR A 60 15.93 2.78 -3.91
N PHE A 61 15.52 1.57 -4.27
CA PHE A 61 15.81 0.35 -3.53
C PHE A 61 16.45 -0.67 -4.48
N ASP A 62 17.51 -1.33 -4.02
CA ASP A 62 18.01 -2.53 -4.68
C ASP A 62 17.12 -3.71 -4.32
N LEU A 63 16.54 -4.35 -5.34
CA LEU A 63 15.62 -5.47 -5.21
C LEU A 63 16.39 -6.78 -5.06
N GLN A 64 15.84 -7.67 -4.23
CA GLN A 64 16.32 -9.03 -4.04
C GLN A 64 15.26 -10.00 -4.56
N LYS A 65 15.71 -11.14 -5.07
CA LYS A 65 14.81 -12.21 -5.51
C LYS A 65 13.91 -12.64 -4.34
N GLY A 66 12.61 -12.71 -4.59
CA GLY A 66 11.61 -13.05 -3.59
C GLY A 66 11.06 -11.85 -2.82
N ASP A 67 11.58 -10.64 -3.02
CA ASP A 67 10.98 -9.44 -2.45
C ASP A 67 9.52 -9.31 -2.87
N LEU A 68 8.68 -8.92 -1.91
CA LEU A 68 7.28 -8.61 -2.13
C LEU A 68 7.05 -7.11 -1.97
N ILE A 69 6.47 -6.50 -2.98
CA ILE A 69 6.22 -5.06 -3.03
C ILE A 69 4.71 -4.84 -3.03
N TYR A 70 4.22 -4.02 -2.11
CA TYR A 70 2.81 -3.66 -2.00
C TYR A 70 2.62 -2.15 -2.03
N VAL A 71 1.62 -1.72 -2.81
CA VAL A 71 1.02 -0.39 -2.74
C VAL A 71 -0.49 -0.50 -2.70
N PHE A 72 -1.14 0.42 -2.01
CA PHE A 72 -2.57 0.34 -1.76
C PHE A 72 -3.15 1.72 -1.45
N SER A 73 -4.47 1.87 -1.65
CA SER A 73 -5.23 3.03 -1.19
C SER A 73 -5.58 2.91 0.29
N ASP A 74 -5.92 4.02 0.92
CA ASP A 74 -6.38 4.07 2.31
C ASP A 74 -7.74 3.38 2.53
N GLY A 75 -8.54 3.17 1.47
CA GLY A 75 -9.82 2.47 1.56
C GLY A 75 -9.78 1.12 2.28
N TYR A 76 -8.71 0.32 2.12
CA TYR A 76 -8.57 -0.94 2.86
C TYR A 76 -8.40 -0.71 4.37
N PRO A 77 -7.33 -0.04 4.85
CA PRO A 77 -7.13 0.16 6.29
C PRO A 77 -8.18 1.07 6.93
N ASP A 78 -8.87 1.93 6.19
CA ASP A 78 -9.88 2.82 6.76
C ASP A 78 -11.29 2.21 6.83
N GLN A 79 -11.51 1.06 6.20
CA GLN A 79 -12.80 0.37 6.21
C GLN A 79 -13.30 0.05 7.63
N PHE A 80 -14.55 0.40 7.89
CA PHE A 80 -15.25 0.03 9.12
C PHE A 80 -15.81 -1.39 9.02
N GLY A 81 -15.74 -2.14 10.11
CA GLY A 81 -16.13 -3.53 10.13
C GLY A 81 -15.93 -4.22 11.47
N GLY A 82 -16.00 -5.55 11.44
CA GLY A 82 -15.91 -6.43 12.60
C GLY A 82 -17.08 -6.25 13.58
N GLU A 83 -17.08 -7.06 14.63
CA GLU A 83 -18.19 -7.11 15.62
C GLU A 83 -18.48 -5.78 16.31
N SER A 84 -17.47 -4.90 16.41
CA SER A 84 -17.58 -3.60 17.08
C SER A 84 -17.70 -2.41 16.11
N GLY A 85 -17.78 -2.64 14.80
CA GLY A 85 -17.87 -1.56 13.80
C GLY A 85 -16.70 -0.58 13.87
N LYS A 86 -15.47 -1.07 13.95
CA LYS A 86 -14.25 -0.26 14.06
C LYS A 86 -13.52 -0.20 12.71
N LYS A 87 -12.64 0.80 12.53
CA LYS A 87 -11.70 0.82 11.39
C LYS A 87 -10.72 -0.37 11.48
N TYR A 88 -10.36 -0.94 10.33
CA TYR A 88 -9.38 -2.03 10.21
C TYR A 88 -7.99 -1.63 10.72
N LYS A 89 -7.52 -0.46 10.28
CA LYS A 89 -6.23 0.19 10.55
C LYS A 89 -5.02 -0.47 9.87
N TYR A 90 -3.99 0.35 9.67
CA TYR A 90 -2.73 -0.05 9.05
C TYR A 90 -1.94 -1.12 9.81
N LYS A 91 -2.03 -1.18 11.14
CA LYS A 91 -1.25 -2.15 11.93
C LYS A 91 -1.71 -3.60 11.67
N PRO A 92 -3.00 -3.95 11.83
CA PRO A 92 -3.49 -5.26 11.43
C PRO A 92 -3.21 -5.59 9.96
N PHE A 93 -3.27 -4.59 9.07
CA PHE A 93 -3.00 -4.81 7.64
C PHE A 93 -1.55 -5.23 7.38
N LYS A 94 -0.58 -4.58 8.03
CA LYS A 94 0.84 -4.99 7.99
C LYS A 94 1.04 -6.40 8.53
N GLU A 95 0.41 -6.71 9.66
CA GLU A 95 0.48 -8.03 10.29
C GLU A 95 -0.13 -9.11 9.38
N PHE A 96 -1.24 -8.80 8.71
CA PHE A 96 -1.89 -9.69 7.76
C PHE A 96 -1.03 -9.95 6.52
N LEU A 97 -0.47 -8.90 5.90
CA LEU A 97 0.46 -9.05 4.77
C LEU A 97 1.66 -9.93 5.14
N LEU A 98 2.23 -9.75 6.34
CA LEU A 98 3.28 -10.61 6.87
C LEU A 98 2.80 -12.04 7.10
N SER A 99 1.56 -12.28 7.50
CA SER A 99 1.05 -13.64 7.72
C SER A 99 0.89 -14.45 6.43
N ILE A 100 0.67 -13.78 5.29
CA ILE A 100 0.41 -14.43 3.99
C ILE A 100 1.60 -14.37 3.03
N HIS A 101 2.70 -13.69 3.39
CA HIS A 101 3.78 -13.34 2.47
C HIS A 101 4.46 -14.55 1.79
N GLU A 102 4.47 -15.74 2.41
CA GLU A 102 5.07 -16.95 1.81
C GLU A 102 4.17 -17.64 0.78
N LYS A 103 2.86 -17.33 0.75
CA LYS A 103 1.89 -17.92 -0.19
C LYS A 103 2.15 -17.46 -1.63
N SER A 104 1.56 -18.13 -2.62
CA SER A 104 1.63 -17.64 -4.00
C SER A 104 0.89 -16.31 -4.17
N MET A 105 1.25 -15.47 -5.15
CA MET A 105 0.55 -14.19 -5.38
C MET A 105 -0.96 -14.38 -5.62
N SER A 106 -1.36 -15.48 -6.26
CA SER A 106 -2.77 -15.81 -6.49
C SER A 106 -3.50 -16.18 -5.19
N GLU A 107 -2.85 -16.90 -4.28
CA GLU A 107 -3.41 -17.18 -2.96
C GLU A 107 -3.46 -15.91 -2.11
N GLN A 108 -2.43 -15.07 -2.15
CA GLN A 108 -2.41 -13.79 -1.44
C GLN A 108 -3.54 -12.87 -1.87
N HIS A 109 -3.80 -12.78 -3.18
CA HIS A 109 -4.95 -12.04 -3.71
C HIS A 109 -6.27 -12.53 -3.10
N LYS A 110 -6.52 -13.85 -3.12
CA LYS A 110 -7.73 -14.44 -2.53
C LYS A 110 -7.84 -14.18 -1.03
N LEU A 111 -6.72 -14.27 -0.32
CA LEU A 111 -6.66 -14.05 1.13
C LEU A 111 -6.93 -12.58 1.47
N LEU A 112 -6.38 -11.62 0.70
CA LEU A 112 -6.67 -10.19 0.85
C LEU A 112 -8.15 -9.88 0.59
N GLU A 113 -8.73 -10.43 -0.47
CA GLU A 113 -10.15 -10.26 -0.76
C GLU A 113 -11.03 -10.84 0.36
N GLN A 114 -10.70 -12.05 0.82
CA GLN A 114 -11.45 -12.70 1.89
C GLN A 114 -11.31 -11.99 3.24
N ASP A 115 -10.12 -11.54 3.60
CA ASP A 115 -9.87 -10.77 4.83
C ASP A 115 -10.67 -9.45 4.81
N PHE A 116 -10.66 -8.73 3.68
CA PHE A 116 -11.44 -7.51 3.51
C PHE A 116 -12.95 -7.77 3.63
N ILE A 117 -13.50 -8.76 2.92
CA ILE A 117 -14.93 -9.09 2.95
C ILE A 117 -15.37 -9.53 4.34
N ASN A 118 -14.56 -10.36 5.01
CA ASN A 118 -14.83 -10.82 6.36
C ASN A 118 -14.83 -9.66 7.36
N TRP A 119 -13.91 -8.71 7.21
CA TRP A 119 -13.89 -7.52 8.05
C TRP A 119 -15.11 -6.64 7.78
N LEU A 120 -15.39 -6.35 6.50
CA LEU A 120 -16.53 -5.55 6.06
C LEU A 120 -17.83 -6.06 6.69
N GLY A 121 -18.08 -7.37 6.63
CA GLY A 121 -19.29 -7.98 7.19
C GLY A 121 -20.56 -7.33 6.62
N ASP A 122 -21.45 -6.88 7.49
CA ASP A 122 -22.70 -6.20 7.12
C ASP A 122 -22.54 -4.68 6.93
N TYR A 123 -21.33 -4.13 7.09
CA TYR A 123 -21.07 -2.71 6.90
C TYR A 123 -20.92 -2.37 5.41
N SER A 124 -21.28 -1.15 5.03
CA SER A 124 -21.05 -0.65 3.69
C SER A 124 -19.58 -0.28 3.47
N GLN A 125 -19.09 -0.49 2.25
CA GLN A 125 -17.79 0.04 1.84
C GLN A 125 -17.83 1.58 1.84
N ILE A 126 -16.82 2.22 2.42
CA ILE A 126 -16.81 3.67 2.61
C ILE A 126 -16.00 4.44 1.57
N ASP A 127 -15.09 3.75 0.88
CA ASP A 127 -14.16 4.34 -0.10
C ASP A 127 -13.69 3.28 -1.11
N ASP A 128 -13.08 3.69 -2.21
CA ASP A 128 -12.50 2.78 -3.20
C ASP A 128 -11.28 2.03 -2.62
N VAL A 129 -11.27 0.71 -2.81
CA VAL A 129 -10.20 -0.16 -2.31
C VAL A 129 -9.34 -0.65 -3.45
N LEU A 130 -8.04 -0.38 -3.37
CA LEU A 130 -7.04 -0.89 -4.29
C LEU A 130 -5.85 -1.45 -3.51
N VAL A 131 -5.44 -2.66 -3.85
CA VAL A 131 -4.18 -3.26 -3.38
C VAL A 131 -3.48 -3.88 -4.58
N ILE A 132 -2.22 -3.51 -4.81
CA ILE A 132 -1.37 -4.06 -5.86
C ILE A 132 -0.16 -4.71 -5.19
N GLY A 133 0.07 -5.97 -5.50
CA GLY A 133 1.21 -6.76 -5.02
C GLY A 133 2.04 -7.31 -6.17
N VAL A 134 3.37 -7.21 -6.07
CA VAL A 134 4.32 -7.78 -7.03
C VAL A 134 5.40 -8.56 -6.28
N ARG A 135 5.74 -9.74 -6.77
CA ARG A 135 6.91 -10.52 -6.32
C ARG A 135 8.02 -10.45 -7.36
N VAL A 136 9.24 -10.18 -6.92
CA VAL A 136 10.46 -10.14 -7.74
C VAL A 136 11.05 -11.53 -7.94
#